data_AF-A0A7S0WF54-F1
#
_entry.id   AF-A0A7S0WF54-F1
#
_cell.length_a   1.000
_cell.length_b   1.000
_cell.length_c   1.000
_cell.angle_alpha   90.00
_cell.angle_beta   90.00
_cell.angle_gamma   90.00
#
_symmetry.space_group_name_H-M   'P 1'
#
loop_
_entity.id
_entity.type
_entity.pdbx_description
1 polymer ?
#
loop_
_entity_poly.entity_id
_entity_poly.type
_entity_poly.pdbx_seq_one_letter_code
_entity_poly.pdbx_strand_id
1 'polypeptide(L)'
;ELRPYARSLPPQSFPFRTMVACALMDISPLTYVDEEQRPLPCYHMCGGIEDGSGMLDINIHSNAIETMLGVPPERLAALSKRPEGDTARDSITTRFLEVSTYMRRFVGMAEVELEDAEAEAVVTSFHEEIVTVEDGWALLDRIRR
;
A
#
# COMPACT_ATOMS: atom_id res chain seq x y z
N GLU A 1 17.27 -8.69 1.17
CA GLU A 1 16.44 -9.91 1.24
C GLU A 1 15.41 -9.66 2.33
N LEU A 2 14.15 -9.33 2.05
CA LEU A 2 13.19 -8.96 3.11
C LEU A 2 12.63 -10.16 3.90
N ARG A 3 12.48 -11.32 3.25
CA ARG A 3 11.89 -12.53 3.84
C ARG A 3 12.64 -13.10 5.07
N PRO A 4 14.00 -13.09 5.14
CA PRO A 4 14.72 -13.54 6.33
C PRO A 4 14.60 -12.58 7.54
N TYR A 5 14.45 -11.27 7.32
CA TYR A 5 14.37 -10.29 8.41
C TYR A 5 13.05 -10.38 9.16
N ALA A 6 11.93 -10.59 8.46
CA ALA A 6 10.60 -10.74 9.07
C ALA A 6 10.53 -11.87 10.12
N ARG A 7 11.37 -12.91 10.02
CA ARG A 7 11.36 -14.05 10.95
C ARG A 7 12.24 -13.89 12.18
N SER A 8 13.03 -12.82 12.27
CA SER A 8 14.03 -12.62 13.34
C SER A 8 13.86 -11.32 14.13
N LEU A 9 12.83 -10.53 13.81
CA LEU A 9 12.52 -9.30 14.52
C LEU A 9 11.83 -9.60 15.88
N PRO A 10 12.06 -8.77 16.91
CA PRO A 10 11.25 -8.79 18.12
C PRO A 10 9.78 -8.52 17.78
N PRO A 11 8.81 -8.99 18.60
CA PRO A 11 7.37 -8.98 18.30
C PRO A 11 6.72 -7.57 18.36
N GLN A 12 7.30 -6.61 17.66
CA GLN A 12 6.84 -5.24 17.53
C GLN A 12 6.91 -4.85 16.06
N SER A 13 5.82 -4.29 15.53
CA SER A 13 5.81 -3.65 14.21
C SER A 13 6.86 -2.54 14.22
N PHE A 14 7.90 -2.71 13.40
CA PHE A 14 8.90 -1.67 13.15
C PHE A 14 8.65 -1.13 11.74
N PRO A 15 8.12 0.10 11.59
CA PRO A 15 8.03 0.72 10.29
C PRO A 15 9.46 0.95 9.76
N PHE A 16 9.69 0.58 8.51
CA PHE A 16 10.93 0.92 7.81
C PHE A 16 10.62 1.39 6.40
N ARG A 17 11.52 2.23 5.88
CA ARG A 17 11.43 2.72 4.50
C ARG A 17 12.35 1.92 3.60
N THR A 18 11.84 1.49 2.47
CA THR A 18 12.62 0.77 1.46
C THR A 18 12.23 1.22 0.05
N MET A 19 13.20 1.17 -0.87
CA MET A 19 12.90 1.33 -2.29
C MET A 19 12.16 0.10 -2.78
N VAL A 20 11.08 0.32 -3.52
CA VAL A 20 10.24 -0.74 -4.07
C VAL A 20 9.87 -0.43 -5.51
N ALA A 21 9.84 -1.48 -6.32
CA ALA A 21 9.04 -1.53 -7.53
C ALA A 21 7.78 -2.36 -7.24
N CYS A 22 6.61 -1.85 -7.61
CA CYS A 22 5.35 -2.55 -7.39
C CYS A 22 5.08 -3.57 -8.50
N ALA A 23 4.88 -4.83 -8.13
CA ALA A 23 4.37 -5.88 -8.99
C ALA A 23 2.84 -5.95 -8.84
N LEU A 24 2.11 -5.92 -9.98
CA LEU A 24 0.65 -6.12 -10.14
C LEU A 24 -0.20 -5.86 -8.89
N MET A 25 -0.84 -4.69 -8.84
CA MET A 25 -1.74 -4.33 -7.74
C MET A 25 -3.18 -4.21 -8.21
N ASP A 26 -4.08 -4.84 -7.47
CA ASP A 26 -5.52 -4.80 -7.68
C ASP A 26 -6.20 -4.17 -6.47
N ILE A 27 -7.10 -3.22 -6.73
CA ILE A 27 -7.83 -2.48 -5.71
C ILE A 27 -9.24 -3.05 -5.66
N SER A 28 -9.69 -3.44 -4.48
CA SER A 28 -11.04 -3.92 -4.24
C SER A 28 -11.68 -3.18 -3.06
N PRO A 29 -12.93 -2.70 -3.18
CA PRO A 29 -13.68 -2.24 -2.02
C PRO A 29 -14.06 -3.46 -1.16
N LEU A 30 -13.76 -3.40 0.15
CA LEU A 30 -14.19 -4.40 1.12
C LEU A 30 -15.05 -3.76 2.21
N THR A 31 -15.73 -4.60 2.99
CA THR A 31 -16.46 -4.17 4.19
C THR A 31 -16.01 -5.07 5.33
N TYR A 32 -15.25 -4.52 6.27
CA TYR A 32 -14.93 -5.20 7.53
C TYR A 32 -16.09 -5.06 8.50
N VAL A 33 -16.14 -5.97 9.46
CA VAL A 33 -17.07 -5.91 10.57
C VAL A 33 -16.24 -5.66 11.82
N ASP A 34 -16.47 -4.53 12.49
CA ASP A 34 -15.76 -4.20 13.74
C ASP A 34 -16.22 -5.10 14.91
N GLU A 35 -15.57 -4.95 16.07
CA GLU A 35 -15.90 -5.73 17.28
C GLU A 35 -17.34 -5.49 17.77
N GLU A 36 -17.95 -4.35 17.42
CA GLU A 36 -19.33 -3.99 17.74
C GLU A 36 -20.34 -4.48 16.67
N GLN A 37 -19.89 -5.31 15.72
CA GLN A 37 -20.66 -5.86 14.60
C GLN A 37 -21.16 -4.80 13.59
N ARG A 38 -20.48 -3.65 13.48
CA ARG A 38 -20.82 -2.63 12.50
C ARG A 38 -20.04 -2.83 11.21
N PRO A 39 -20.69 -2.70 10.04
CA PRO A 39 -19.99 -2.72 8.77
C PRO A 39 -19.20 -1.43 8.58
N LEU A 40 -17.89 -1.55 8.40
CA LEU A 40 -16.98 -0.45 8.07
C LEU A 40 -16.45 -0.64 6.63
N PRO A 41 -16.83 0.23 5.68
CA PRO A 41 -16.29 0.19 4.34
C PRO A 41 -14.81 0.57 4.38
N CYS A 42 -14.01 -0.10 3.55
CA CYS A 42 -12.58 0.14 3.44
C CYS A 42 -12.10 -0.17 2.02
N TYR A 43 -10.92 0.29 1.69
CA TYR A 43 -10.20 -0.21 0.54
C TYR A 43 -9.26 -1.33 0.96
N HIS A 44 -9.17 -2.33 0.09
CA HIS A 44 -8.14 -3.35 0.16
C HIS A 44 -7.36 -3.33 -1.14
N MET A 45 -6.04 -3.25 -1.04
CA MET A 45 -5.15 -3.42 -2.17
C MET A 45 -4.04 -4.35 -1.72
N CYS A 46 -3.85 -5.43 -2.47
CA CYS A 46 -2.75 -6.36 -2.26
C CYS A 46 -1.92 -6.45 -3.55
N GLY A 47 -0.67 -6.86 -3.40
CA GLY A 47 0.24 -7.04 -4.52
C GLY A 47 1.60 -7.52 -4.06
N GLY A 48 2.58 -7.41 -4.94
CA GLY A 48 3.98 -7.64 -4.61
C GLY A 48 4.79 -6.36 -4.67
N ILE A 49 5.83 -6.25 -3.86
CA ILE A 49 6.90 -5.28 -4.05
C ILE A 49 8.22 -6.01 -4.24
N GLU A 50 9.07 -5.48 -5.12
CA GLU A 50 10.43 -5.95 -5.36
C GLU A 50 11.42 -4.87 -4.95
N ASP A 51 12.39 -5.21 -4.09
CA ASP A 51 13.44 -4.30 -3.59
C ASP A 51 14.82 -4.62 -4.22
N GLY A 52 14.85 -5.38 -5.32
CA GLY A 52 16.05 -5.89 -5.96
C GLY A 52 16.69 -7.10 -5.26
N SER A 53 16.21 -7.48 -4.08
CA SER A 53 16.68 -8.65 -3.33
C SER A 53 15.68 -9.81 -3.29
N GLY A 54 14.44 -9.54 -3.69
CA GLY A 54 13.38 -10.52 -3.81
C GLY A 54 12.01 -9.86 -3.86
N MET A 55 10.96 -10.69 -3.97
CA MET A 55 9.57 -10.25 -3.96
C MET A 55 8.94 -10.47 -2.58
N LEU A 56 8.28 -9.43 -2.07
CA LEU A 56 7.51 -9.45 -0.83
C LEU A 56 6.04 -9.19 -1.17
N ASP A 57 5.17 -10.12 -0.77
CA ASP A 57 3.73 -9.92 -0.88
C ASP A 57 3.31 -8.92 0.19
N ILE A 58 2.51 -7.92 -0.19
CA ILE A 58 2.10 -6.84 0.69
C ILE A 58 0.59 -6.60 0.63
N ASN A 59 0.07 -6.16 1.77
CA ASN A 59 -1.20 -5.47 1.88
C ASN A 59 -0.95 -3.96 1.96
N ILE A 60 -1.86 -3.14 1.47
CA ILE A 60 -1.77 -1.68 1.58
C ILE A 60 -2.89 -1.21 2.49
N HIS A 61 -2.52 -0.40 3.48
CA HIS A 61 -3.46 0.14 4.45
C HIS A 61 -4.53 1.00 3.77
N SER A 62 -5.79 0.86 4.16
CA SER A 62 -6.94 1.55 3.52
C SER A 62 -6.74 3.06 3.41
N ASN A 63 -6.16 3.70 4.44
CA ASN A 63 -5.88 5.14 4.44
C ASN A 63 -4.89 5.58 3.33
N ALA A 64 -3.91 4.74 2.99
CA ALA A 64 -2.99 5.01 1.89
C ALA A 64 -3.71 4.96 0.54
N ILE A 65 -4.62 3.98 0.38
CA ILE A 65 -5.43 3.82 -0.83
C ILE A 65 -6.42 4.98 -0.97
N GLU A 66 -7.07 5.38 0.11
CA GLU A 66 -7.95 6.56 0.15
C GLU A 66 -7.19 7.82 -0.29
N THR A 67 -5.96 8.00 0.18
CA THR A 67 -5.12 9.15 -0.20
C THR A 67 -4.84 9.17 -1.70
N MET A 68 -4.54 8.00 -2.30
CA MET A 68 -4.31 7.88 -3.75
C MET A 68 -5.59 8.11 -4.57
N LEU A 69 -6.71 7.54 -4.13
CA LEU A 69 -8.00 7.67 -4.83
C LEU A 69 -8.65 9.04 -4.61
N GLY A 70 -8.32 9.74 -3.52
CA GLY A 70 -8.95 11.01 -3.13
C GLY A 70 -10.43 10.87 -2.79
N VAL A 71 -10.90 9.66 -2.47
CA VAL A 71 -12.30 9.36 -2.18
C VAL A 71 -12.39 8.45 -0.97
N PRO A 72 -13.06 8.88 0.11
CA PRO A 72 -13.19 8.07 1.32
C PRO A 72 -14.07 6.82 1.07
N PRO A 73 -13.78 5.67 1.72
CA PRO A 73 -14.47 4.40 1.47
C PRO A 73 -15.99 4.45 1.65
N GLU A 74 -16.49 5.26 2.58
CA GLU A 74 -17.92 5.42 2.86
C GLU A 74 -18.69 5.95 1.65
N ARG A 75 -18.02 6.69 0.76
CA ARG A 75 -18.64 7.21 -0.46
C ARG A 75 -18.75 6.16 -1.56
N LEU A 76 -17.99 5.06 -1.51
CA LEU A 76 -18.06 3.99 -2.51
C LEU A 76 -19.42 3.32 -2.55
N ALA A 77 -20.00 3.02 -1.39
CA ALA A 77 -21.30 2.33 -1.32
C ALA A 77 -22.43 3.15 -1.95
N ALA A 78 -22.33 4.48 -1.90
CA ALA A 78 -23.26 5.38 -2.57
C ALA A 78 -23.00 5.46 -4.08
N LEU A 79 -21.73 5.41 -4.50
CA LEU A 79 -21.32 5.47 -5.91
C LEU A 79 -21.61 4.15 -6.66
N SER A 80 -21.43 3.00 -6.01
CA SER A 80 -21.66 1.67 -6.61
C SER A 80 -23.12 1.38 -6.89
N LYS A 81 -24.04 2.01 -6.13
CA LYS A 81 -25.49 1.91 -6.34
C LYS A 81 -26.01 2.78 -7.49
N ARG A 82 -25.19 3.67 -8.04
CA ARG A 82 -25.58 4.52 -9.17
C ARG A 82 -25.61 3.71 -10.47
N PRO A 83 -26.48 4.06 -11.43
CA PRO A 83 -26.51 3.37 -12.73
C PRO A 83 -25.20 3.57 -13.50
N GLU A 84 -24.92 2.66 -14.42
CA GLU A 84 -23.84 2.83 -15.39
C GLU A 84 -24.10 4.05 -16.27
N GLY A 85 -23.05 4.81 -16.60
CA GLY A 85 -23.17 6.10 -17.29
C GLY A 85 -23.42 7.29 -16.35
N ASP A 86 -23.53 7.07 -15.03
CA ASP A 86 -23.45 8.16 -14.06
C ASP A 86 -22.01 8.67 -13.97
N THR A 87 -21.82 9.95 -14.30
CA THR A 87 -20.51 10.60 -14.34
C THR A 87 -19.69 10.42 -13.05
N ALA A 88 -20.32 10.33 -11.86
CA ALA A 88 -19.58 10.13 -10.62
C ALA A 88 -19.13 8.68 -10.44
N ARG A 89 -19.96 7.70 -10.84
CA ARG A 89 -19.60 6.28 -10.85
C ARG A 89 -18.51 5.99 -11.89
N ASP A 90 -18.62 6.60 -13.05
CA ASP A 90 -17.61 6.46 -14.11
C ASP A 90 -16.29 7.10 -13.66
N SER A 91 -16.34 8.30 -13.06
CA SER A 91 -15.15 8.99 -12.54
C SER A 91 -14.38 8.19 -11.49
N ILE A 92 -15.06 7.53 -10.53
CA ILE A 92 -14.36 6.69 -9.55
C ILE A 92 -13.76 5.43 -10.21
N THR A 93 -14.45 4.85 -11.19
CA THR A 93 -13.96 3.69 -11.94
C THR A 93 -12.69 4.04 -12.72
N THR A 94 -12.69 5.20 -13.39
CA THR A 94 -11.48 5.74 -14.03
C THR A 94 -10.36 5.94 -13.02
N ARG A 95 -10.66 6.48 -11.83
CA ARG A 95 -9.65 6.72 -10.81
C ARG A 95 -9.04 5.43 -10.25
N PHE A 96 -9.84 4.37 -10.08
CA PHE A 96 -9.30 3.04 -9.75
C PHE A 96 -8.31 2.56 -10.81
N LEU A 97 -8.66 2.67 -12.10
CA LEU A 97 -7.76 2.28 -13.18
C LEU A 97 -6.49 3.12 -13.23
N GLU A 98 -6.59 4.42 -12.99
CA GLU A 98 -5.46 5.34 -12.91
C GLU A 98 -4.52 4.96 -11.77
N VAL A 99 -5.04 4.74 -10.56
CA VAL A 99 -4.22 4.31 -9.40
C VAL A 99 -3.62 2.94 -9.64
N SER A 100 -4.38 1.95 -10.13
CA SER A 100 -3.82 0.64 -10.49
C SER A 100 -2.71 0.74 -11.55
N THR A 101 -2.87 1.62 -12.54
CA THR A 101 -1.85 1.85 -13.59
C THR A 101 -0.63 2.57 -13.03
N TYR A 102 -0.85 3.58 -12.19
CA TYR A 102 0.19 4.31 -11.48
C TYR A 102 1.02 3.38 -10.61
N MET A 103 0.37 2.56 -9.78
CA MET A 103 1.03 1.59 -8.91
C MET A 103 1.84 0.57 -9.71
N ARG A 104 1.35 0.07 -10.85
CA ARG A 104 2.13 -0.85 -11.72
C ARG A 104 3.43 -0.23 -12.27
N ARG A 105 3.57 1.09 -12.24
CA ARG A 105 4.76 1.82 -12.70
C ARG A 105 5.53 2.47 -11.54
N PHE A 106 5.04 2.31 -10.32
CA PHE A 106 5.63 2.95 -9.16
C PHE A 106 7.02 2.35 -8.88
N VAL A 107 8.01 3.23 -8.85
CA VAL A 107 9.34 2.97 -8.33
C VAL A 107 9.66 4.13 -7.40
N GLY A 108 9.76 3.84 -6.11
CA GLY A 108 9.93 4.88 -5.09
C GLY A 108 10.10 4.29 -3.71
N MET A 109 10.02 5.14 -2.70
CA MET A 109 10.11 4.71 -1.31
C MET A 109 8.73 4.32 -0.79
N ALA A 110 8.64 3.22 -0.07
CA ALA A 110 7.45 2.83 0.67
C ALA A 110 7.78 2.67 2.16
N GLU A 111 6.87 3.09 3.02
CA GLU A 111 6.89 2.78 4.45
C GLU A 111 6.16 1.46 4.68
N VAL A 112 6.89 0.46 5.15
CA VAL A 112 6.42 -0.91 5.33
C VAL A 112 6.45 -1.25 6.82
N GLU A 113 5.33 -1.74 7.31
CA GLU A 113 5.17 -2.34 8.63
C GLU A 113 5.11 -3.87 8.50
N LEU A 114 5.77 -4.59 9.39
CA LEU A 114 5.72 -6.06 9.44
C LEU A 114 4.87 -6.47 10.62
N GLU A 115 3.79 -7.21 10.35
CA GLU A 115 2.89 -7.71 11.38
C GLU A 115 3.26 -9.16 11.76
N ASP A 116 3.61 -9.36 13.04
CA ASP A 116 4.15 -10.62 13.55
C ASP A 116 3.17 -11.80 13.52
N ALA A 117 1.87 -11.54 13.63
CA ALA A 117 0.87 -12.58 13.80
C ALA A 117 0.69 -13.44 12.53
N GLU A 118 0.90 -12.85 11.35
CA GLU A 118 0.58 -13.48 10.06
C GLU A 118 1.74 -13.42 9.05
N ALA A 119 2.89 -12.85 9.44
CA ALA A 119 4.02 -12.55 8.55
C ALA A 119 3.59 -11.71 7.34
N GLU A 120 2.62 -10.82 7.57
CA GLU A 120 2.13 -9.90 6.56
C GLU A 120 2.93 -8.61 6.59
N ALA A 121 3.21 -8.08 5.41
CA ALA A 121 3.85 -6.79 5.24
C ALA A 121 2.78 -5.79 4.80
N VAL A 122 2.59 -4.73 5.59
CA VAL A 122 1.58 -3.71 5.34
C VAL A 122 2.28 -2.42 4.92
N VAL A 123 1.98 -1.93 3.73
CA VAL A 123 2.42 -0.59 3.30
C VAL A 123 1.45 0.44 3.85
N THR A 124 1.99 1.38 4.63
CA THR A 124 1.21 2.46 5.25
C THR A 124 1.29 3.76 4.45
N SER A 125 2.34 3.97 3.66
CA SER A 125 2.46 5.11 2.77
C SER A 125 3.45 4.88 1.60
N PHE A 126 3.20 5.56 0.48
CA PHE A 126 4.12 5.65 -0.65
C PHE A 126 4.67 7.07 -0.75
N HIS A 127 5.97 7.19 -1.02
CA HIS A 127 6.67 8.45 -1.21
C HIS A 127 7.27 8.50 -2.61
N GLU A 128 6.79 9.44 -3.42
CA GLU A 128 7.32 9.75 -4.75
C GLU A 128 8.67 10.48 -4.70
N GLU A 129 9.15 10.84 -3.52
CA GLU A 129 10.39 11.60 -3.38
C GLU A 129 11.56 10.85 -4.04
N ILE A 130 12.28 11.60 -4.89
CA ILE A 130 13.57 11.18 -5.45
C ILE A 130 14.47 10.88 -4.25
N VAL A 131 15.06 9.67 -4.22
CA VAL A 131 16.11 9.29 -3.25
C VAL A 131 17.01 10.49 -3.00
N THR A 132 17.00 10.98 -1.77
CA THR A 132 17.69 12.22 -1.44
C THR A 132 19.19 11.98 -1.30
N VAL A 133 19.98 13.05 -1.33
CA VAL A 133 21.42 12.95 -1.09
C VAL A 133 21.69 12.48 0.34
N GLU A 134 20.83 12.85 1.28
CA GLU A 134 20.82 12.43 2.67
C GLU A 134 20.62 10.91 2.81
N ASP A 135 19.68 10.33 2.06
CA ASP A 135 19.49 8.87 2.00
C ASP A 135 20.75 8.19 1.47
N GLY A 136 21.40 8.79 0.47
CA GLY A 136 22.68 8.34 -0.06
C GLY A 136 23.81 8.35 0.97
N TRP A 137 23.92 9.42 1.77
CA TRP A 137 24.91 9.49 2.86
C TRP A 137 24.66 8.48 3.96
N ALA A 138 23.39 8.28 4.35
CA ALA A 138 23.02 7.27 5.35
C ALA A 138 23.37 5.84 4.89
N LEU A 139 23.15 5.53 3.62
CA LEU A 139 23.56 4.25 3.02
C LEU A 139 25.08 4.08 3.02
N LEU A 140 25.83 5.12 2.62
CA LEU A 140 27.30 5.07 2.60
C LEU A 140 27.90 4.89 3.99
N ASP A 141 27.33 5.52 5.02
CA ASP A 141 27.78 5.34 6.41
C ASP A 141 27.52 3.91 6.90
N ARG A 142 26.38 3.29 6.54
CA ARG A 142 26.10 1.88 6.87
C ARG A 142 27.07 0.90 6.19
N ILE A 143 27.47 1.13 4.93
CA ILE A 143 28.40 0.25 4.21
C ILE A 143 29.83 0.34 4.79
N ARG A 144 30.21 1.52 5.30
CA ARG A 144 31.56 1.78 5.82
C ARG A 144 31.80 1.21 7.22
N ARG A 145 30.74 0.87 7.96
CA ARG A 145 30.79 0.31 9.31
C ARG A 145 30.61 -1.20 9.25
#